data_AF-A0A1F9TQT8-F1
#
_entry.id   AF-A0A1F9TQT8-F1
#
_cell.length_a   1.000
_cell.length_b   1.000
_cell.length_c   1.000
_cell.angle_alpha   90.00
_cell.angle_beta   90.00
_cell.angle_gamma   90.00
#
_symmetry.space_group_name_H-M   'P 1'
#
loop_
_entity.id
_entity.type
_entity.pdbx_description
1 polymer ?
#
loop_
_entity_poly.entity_id
_entity_poly.type
_entity_poly.pdbx_seq_one_letter_code
_entity_poly.pdbx_strand_id
1 'polypeptide(L)'
;MKISSLYLAPLLLLAACAGSRQQASLTSEPSIERALDLLDATPHGKPLLRFLADSGVALQYSNTAGRCSKFGLQARKIYVPVDYKGADHVLAAAVGRSAYIYQLFSESGMDEIISEEEELAALFQARLALELKLTNEHFAKAGGAPEVKAAFCNYILESSGYAMAQARKEALSSDPVCQRPLDTMENQRVWLEKMRQAINDETFYQLLYERDMARVRKGALQMSEAMRKDANLRALPTYEIYRYQRSFYDKQSDIFTRFARLYSGEIARDAAWRAGRREEIDLAREEFSDCNLP
;
A
#
# COMPACT_ATOMS: atom_id res chain seq x y z
N MET A 1 66.85 10.47 -15.70
CA MET A 1 65.46 10.87 -15.92
C MET A 1 64.55 9.82 -15.29
N LYS A 2 64.02 10.09 -14.09
CA LYS A 2 63.12 9.17 -13.38
C LYS A 2 61.70 9.68 -13.59
N ILE A 3 60.93 8.96 -14.40
CA ILE A 3 59.53 9.26 -14.69
C ILE A 3 58.70 8.87 -13.47
N SER A 4 57.89 9.81 -13.02
CA SER A 4 57.09 9.81 -11.81
C SER A 4 55.94 8.79 -11.89
N SER A 5 56.08 7.64 -11.21
CA SER A 5 55.02 6.62 -11.06
C SER A 5 54.08 6.86 -9.87
N LEU A 6 53.90 8.11 -9.41
CA LEU A 6 53.27 8.44 -8.12
C LEU A 6 51.88 9.09 -8.20
N TYR A 7 51.19 8.97 -9.33
CA TYR A 7 49.85 9.53 -9.52
C TYR A 7 48.73 8.51 -9.81
N LEU A 8 49.01 7.20 -9.74
CA LEU A 8 48.02 6.17 -10.08
C LEU A 8 47.14 5.72 -8.88
N ALA A 9 47.57 6.00 -7.65
CA ALA A 9 46.84 5.62 -6.44
C ALA A 9 45.57 6.47 -6.12
N PRO A 10 45.52 7.80 -6.33
CA PRO A 10 44.32 8.57 -6.01
C PRO A 10 43.19 8.42 -7.05
N LEU A 11 43.49 7.93 -8.27
CA LEU A 11 42.47 7.68 -9.30
C LEU A 11 41.67 6.40 -9.06
N LEU A 12 42.25 5.38 -8.43
CA LEU A 12 41.55 4.13 -8.08
C LEU A 12 40.60 4.29 -6.88
N LEU A 13 40.88 5.22 -5.96
CA LEU A 13 40.01 5.51 -4.82
C LEU A 13 38.74 6.31 -5.20
N LEU A 14 38.78 7.10 -6.28
CA LEU A 14 37.59 7.78 -6.81
C LEU A 14 36.70 6.86 -7.66
N ALA A 15 37.26 5.81 -8.27
CA ALA A 15 36.50 4.82 -9.03
C ALA A 15 35.71 3.84 -8.12
N ALA A 16 36.13 3.64 -6.87
CA ALA A 16 35.43 2.77 -5.91
C ALA A 16 34.15 3.40 -5.31
N CYS A 17 33.96 4.72 -5.45
CA CYS A 17 32.71 5.39 -5.09
C CYS A 17 31.71 5.50 -6.25
N ALA A 18 32.11 5.11 -7.47
CA ALA A 18 31.22 4.92 -8.61
C ALA A 18 30.70 3.48 -8.70
N GLY A 19 30.63 2.79 -7.56
CA GLY A 19 29.90 1.53 -7.44
C GLY A 19 28.48 1.74 -7.93
N SER A 20 28.19 1.24 -9.12
CA SER A 20 26.88 1.31 -9.74
C SER A 20 25.86 0.64 -8.82
N ARG A 21 25.18 1.43 -7.99
CA ARG A 21 23.77 1.16 -7.73
C ARG A 21 23.13 1.20 -9.11
N GLN A 22 23.02 0.04 -9.75
CA GLN A 22 21.96 -0.17 -10.73
C GLN A 22 20.70 0.26 -9.98
N GLN A 23 20.19 1.45 -10.28
CA GLN A 23 18.86 1.83 -9.87
C GLN A 23 17.98 0.74 -10.44
N ALA A 24 17.50 -0.15 -9.56
CA ALA A 24 16.61 -1.20 -9.95
C ALA A 24 15.43 -0.51 -10.60
N SER A 25 15.27 -0.71 -11.91
CA SER A 25 14.17 -0.08 -12.62
C SER A 25 12.88 -0.54 -11.97
N LEU A 26 12.05 0.42 -11.53
CA LEU A 26 10.77 0.11 -10.90
C LEU A 26 9.83 -0.61 -11.89
N THR A 27 10.08 -0.51 -13.19
CA THR A 27 9.28 -1.18 -14.22
C THR A 27 10.09 -1.36 -15.51
N SER A 28 9.53 -2.09 -16.46
CA SER A 28 10.00 -2.15 -17.85
C SER A 28 8.96 -1.58 -18.83
N GLU A 29 7.85 -1.04 -18.32
CA GLU A 29 6.71 -0.56 -19.11
C GLU A 29 6.80 0.96 -19.34
N PRO A 30 6.98 1.44 -20.58
CA PRO A 30 7.21 2.87 -20.85
C PRO A 30 6.08 3.80 -20.36
N SER A 31 4.83 3.33 -20.43
CA SER A 31 3.68 4.08 -19.88
C SER A 31 3.73 4.22 -18.36
N ILE A 32 4.23 3.20 -17.64
CA ILE A 32 4.38 3.28 -16.19
C ILE A 32 5.56 4.20 -15.88
N GLU A 33 6.66 4.15 -16.65
CA GLU A 33 7.79 5.08 -16.49
C GLU A 33 7.35 6.54 -16.59
N ARG A 34 6.56 6.92 -17.61
CA ARG A 34 6.01 8.28 -17.72
C ARG A 34 5.12 8.66 -16.53
N ALA A 35 4.34 7.71 -16.01
CA ALA A 35 3.55 7.94 -14.80
C ALA A 35 4.44 8.13 -13.56
N LEU A 36 5.57 7.43 -13.47
CA LEU A 36 6.57 7.62 -12.41
C LEU A 36 7.26 8.98 -12.54
N ASP A 37 7.57 9.44 -13.75
CA ASP A 37 8.14 10.78 -13.98
C ASP A 37 7.19 11.88 -13.48
N LEU A 38 5.89 11.74 -13.75
CA LEU A 38 4.86 12.63 -13.21
C LEU A 38 4.82 12.59 -11.68
N LEU A 39 4.94 11.40 -11.07
CA LEU A 39 4.99 11.26 -9.61
C LEU A 39 6.25 11.89 -9.00
N ASP A 40 7.43 11.75 -9.62
CA ASP A 40 8.68 12.33 -9.10
C ASP A 40 8.65 13.87 -9.09
N ALA A 41 7.86 14.47 -9.98
CA ALA A 41 7.61 15.91 -10.02
C ALA A 41 6.71 16.42 -8.88
N THR A 42 6.01 15.52 -8.16
CA THR A 42 5.11 15.91 -7.06
C THR A 42 5.77 15.80 -5.68
N PRO A 43 5.43 16.71 -4.73
CA PRO A 43 5.90 16.62 -3.35
C PRO A 43 5.59 15.28 -2.66
N HIS A 44 4.43 14.68 -2.93
CA HIS A 44 4.04 13.40 -2.32
C HIS A 44 4.58 12.18 -3.08
N GLY A 45 4.69 12.25 -4.41
CA GLY A 45 5.16 11.12 -5.22
C GLY A 45 6.66 10.87 -5.07
N LYS A 46 7.49 11.91 -5.04
CA LYS A 46 8.95 11.78 -4.89
C LYS A 46 9.43 10.92 -3.71
N PRO A 47 8.99 11.15 -2.46
CA PRO A 47 9.39 10.29 -1.33
C PRO A 47 8.87 8.85 -1.50
N LEU A 48 7.68 8.68 -2.08
CA LEU A 48 7.11 7.36 -2.34
C LEU A 48 7.96 6.56 -3.35
N LEU A 49 8.42 7.21 -4.42
CA LEU A 49 9.29 6.57 -5.42
C LEU A 49 10.64 6.15 -4.85
N ARG A 50 11.22 6.97 -3.97
CA ARG A 50 12.45 6.61 -3.25
C ARG A 50 12.24 5.36 -2.41
N PHE A 51 11.14 5.31 -1.66
CA PHE A 51 10.77 4.14 -0.87
C PHE A 51 10.63 2.87 -1.74
N LEU A 52 9.96 2.95 -2.89
CA LEU A 52 9.82 1.81 -3.80
C LEU A 52 11.18 1.31 -4.32
N ALA A 53 12.05 2.25 -4.69
CA ALA A 53 13.38 1.94 -5.22
C ALA A 53 14.25 1.25 -4.15
N ASP A 54 14.24 1.76 -2.92
CA ASP A 54 14.98 1.19 -1.79
C ASP A 54 14.41 -0.19 -1.38
N SER A 55 13.11 -0.40 -1.55
CA SER A 55 12.43 -1.66 -1.23
C SER A 55 12.59 -2.74 -2.31
N GLY A 56 13.07 -2.36 -3.50
CA GLY A 56 13.19 -3.25 -4.67
C GLY A 56 11.83 -3.74 -5.18
N VAL A 57 10.82 -2.86 -5.16
CA VAL A 57 9.46 -3.17 -5.63
C VAL A 57 9.38 -2.97 -7.13
N ALA A 58 8.75 -3.90 -7.84
CA ALA A 58 8.50 -3.79 -9.28
C ALA A 58 7.01 -3.54 -9.57
N LEU A 59 6.75 -2.63 -10.51
CA LEU A 59 5.45 -2.27 -11.05
C LEU A 59 5.25 -2.94 -12.41
N GLN A 60 4.11 -3.62 -12.58
CA GLN A 60 3.74 -4.31 -13.80
C GLN A 60 2.24 -4.13 -14.05
N TYR A 61 1.78 -4.31 -15.29
CA TYR A 61 0.35 -4.40 -15.54
C TYR A 61 -0.22 -5.72 -15.03
N SER A 62 -1.42 -5.67 -14.47
CA SER A 62 -2.22 -6.86 -14.18
C SER A 62 -2.60 -7.56 -15.48
N ASN A 63 -2.46 -8.88 -15.52
CA ASN A 63 -2.94 -9.74 -16.59
C ASN A 63 -4.38 -10.24 -16.39
N THR A 64 -5.01 -9.83 -15.28
CA THR A 64 -6.37 -10.22 -14.91
C THR A 64 -7.28 -9.01 -14.96
N ALA A 65 -8.55 -9.22 -15.32
CA ALA A 65 -9.57 -8.19 -15.31
C ALA A 65 -9.69 -7.52 -13.92
N GLY A 66 -10.33 -6.36 -13.88
CA GLY A 66 -10.54 -5.56 -12.67
C GLY A 66 -9.74 -4.27 -12.66
N ARG A 67 -10.31 -3.24 -12.01
CA ARG A 67 -9.76 -1.88 -11.92
C ARG A 67 -9.08 -1.56 -10.58
N CYS A 68 -8.96 -2.58 -9.73
CA CYS A 68 -8.20 -2.53 -8.49
C CYS A 68 -6.76 -2.96 -8.72
N SER A 69 -5.86 -2.42 -7.90
CA SER A 69 -4.46 -2.84 -7.87
C SER A 69 -4.34 -4.16 -7.12
N LYS A 70 -3.41 -5.01 -7.58
CA LYS A 70 -3.14 -6.30 -6.93
C LYS A 70 -1.72 -6.32 -6.41
N PHE A 71 -1.49 -7.07 -5.33
CA PHE A 71 -0.24 -7.05 -4.62
C PHE A 71 0.36 -8.45 -4.57
N GLY A 72 1.51 -8.63 -5.23
CA GLY A 72 2.36 -9.79 -5.04
C GLY A 72 3.31 -9.52 -3.87
N LEU A 73 2.80 -9.47 -2.63
CA LEU A 73 3.55 -9.02 -1.44
C LEU A 73 4.87 -9.80 -1.26
N GLN A 74 4.83 -11.13 -1.39
CA GLN A 74 6.05 -11.97 -1.29
C GLN A 74 7.03 -11.72 -2.45
N ALA A 75 6.51 -11.45 -3.65
CA ALA A 75 7.31 -11.19 -4.85
C ALA A 75 7.76 -9.72 -4.97
N ARG A 76 7.36 -8.85 -4.02
CA ARG A 76 7.56 -7.39 -4.06
C ARG A 76 7.06 -6.77 -5.37
N LYS A 77 5.85 -7.15 -5.77
CA LYS A 77 5.22 -6.67 -7.01
C LYS A 77 3.93 -5.94 -6.74
N ILE A 78 3.73 -4.85 -7.47
CA ILE A 78 2.48 -4.12 -7.54
C ILE A 78 1.96 -4.26 -8.98
N TYR A 79 0.74 -4.78 -9.12
CA TYR A 79 0.07 -4.95 -10.39
C TYR A 79 -0.98 -3.85 -10.57
N VAL A 80 -0.78 -3.03 -11.59
CA VAL A 80 -1.62 -1.88 -11.91
C VAL A 80 -2.63 -2.27 -13.00
N PRO A 81 -3.89 -1.79 -12.95
CA PRO A 81 -4.86 -2.06 -14.01
C PRO A 81 -4.39 -1.58 -15.39
N VAL A 82 -4.58 -2.41 -16.42
CA VAL A 82 -4.24 -2.06 -17.80
C VAL A 82 -5.17 -0.98 -18.39
N ASP A 83 -6.37 -0.82 -17.83
CA ASP A 83 -7.40 0.13 -18.28
C ASP A 83 -6.92 1.59 -18.29
N TYR A 84 -5.94 1.94 -17.47
CA TYR A 84 -5.38 3.30 -17.39
C TYR A 84 -4.21 3.54 -18.36
N LYS A 85 -3.83 2.52 -19.15
CA LYS A 85 -2.74 2.64 -20.11
C LYS A 85 -3.07 3.70 -21.18
N GLY A 86 -2.20 4.70 -21.31
CA GLY A 86 -2.34 5.81 -22.26
C GLY A 86 -2.93 7.09 -21.66
N ALA A 87 -3.34 7.08 -20.39
CA ALA A 87 -3.74 8.28 -19.65
C ALA A 87 -2.76 8.53 -18.50
N ASP A 88 -1.57 9.07 -18.85
CA ASP A 88 -0.41 9.11 -17.96
C ASP A 88 -0.69 9.75 -16.58
N HIS A 89 -1.50 10.81 -16.48
CA HIS A 89 -1.82 11.45 -15.19
C HIS A 89 -2.76 10.60 -14.32
N VAL A 90 -3.76 9.96 -14.93
CA VAL A 90 -4.67 9.05 -14.20
C VAL A 90 -3.91 7.80 -13.77
N LEU A 91 -3.04 7.29 -14.64
CA LEU A 91 -2.13 6.20 -14.33
C LEU A 91 -1.19 6.58 -13.18
N ALA A 92 -0.63 7.79 -13.17
CA ALA A 92 0.20 8.29 -12.07
C ALA A 92 -0.56 8.29 -10.73
N ALA A 93 -1.81 8.79 -10.71
CA ALA A 93 -2.64 8.75 -9.51
C ALA A 93 -2.95 7.30 -9.05
N ALA A 94 -3.23 6.38 -9.98
CA ALA A 94 -3.48 4.97 -9.68
C ALA A 94 -2.21 4.25 -9.16
N VAL A 95 -1.06 4.46 -9.81
CA VAL A 95 0.24 3.96 -9.36
C VAL A 95 0.57 4.50 -7.97
N GLY A 96 0.40 5.80 -7.75
CA GLY A 96 0.62 6.46 -6.48
C GLY A 96 -0.24 5.87 -5.35
N ARG A 97 -1.53 5.66 -5.58
CA ARG A 97 -2.42 4.96 -4.62
C ARG A 97 -1.86 3.59 -4.25
N SER A 98 -1.53 2.79 -5.26
CA SER A 98 -1.07 1.41 -5.08
C SER A 98 0.25 1.33 -4.33
N ALA A 99 1.20 2.17 -4.72
CA ALA A 99 2.50 2.28 -4.07
C ALA A 99 2.36 2.72 -2.62
N TYR A 100 1.44 3.63 -2.33
CA TYR A 100 1.20 4.10 -0.98
C TYR A 100 0.57 3.00 -0.10
N ILE A 101 -0.38 2.21 -0.62
CA ILE A 101 -0.88 1.01 0.09
C ILE A 101 0.28 0.07 0.45
N TYR A 102 1.16 -0.20 -0.52
CA TYR A 102 2.31 -1.07 -0.27
C TYR A 102 3.27 -0.48 0.78
N GLN A 103 3.47 0.85 0.78
CA GLN A 103 4.26 1.54 1.80
C GLN A 103 3.63 1.36 3.18
N LEU A 104 2.33 1.63 3.31
CA LEU A 104 1.60 1.46 4.57
C LEU A 104 1.69 0.02 5.08
N PHE A 105 1.50 -0.97 4.21
CA PHE A 105 1.68 -2.39 4.52
C PHE A 105 3.10 -2.70 5.04
N SER A 106 4.12 -2.19 4.35
CA SER A 106 5.52 -2.42 4.74
C SER A 106 5.88 -1.76 6.07
N GLU A 107 5.30 -0.59 6.38
CA GLU A 107 5.56 0.15 7.61
C GLU A 107 4.75 -0.38 8.79
N SER A 108 3.53 -0.86 8.54
CA SER A 108 2.63 -1.41 9.57
C SER A 108 3.19 -2.72 10.13
N GLY A 109 3.72 -3.56 9.24
CA GLY A 109 4.12 -4.93 9.54
C GLY A 109 2.91 -5.87 9.66
N MET A 110 1.75 -5.47 9.14
CA MET A 110 0.58 -6.34 9.03
C MET A 110 0.88 -7.53 8.12
N ASP A 111 0.19 -8.63 8.35
CA ASP A 111 0.36 -9.85 7.57
C ASP A 111 -0.35 -9.78 6.20
N GLU A 112 -1.34 -8.90 6.07
CA GLU A 112 -2.22 -8.71 4.90
C GLU A 112 -2.59 -7.23 4.79
N ILE A 113 -3.00 -6.80 3.60
CA ILE A 113 -3.53 -5.44 3.38
C ILE A 113 -4.93 -5.35 3.99
N ILE A 114 -5.21 -4.23 4.67
CA ILE A 114 -6.47 -4.00 5.39
C ILE A 114 -7.24 -2.78 4.88
N SER A 115 -8.52 -2.68 5.24
CA SER A 115 -9.43 -1.63 4.75
C SER A 115 -8.94 -0.21 5.05
N GLU A 116 -8.29 -0.02 6.19
CA GLU A 116 -7.78 1.25 6.66
C GLU A 116 -6.61 1.75 5.79
N GLU A 117 -5.84 0.86 5.17
CA GLU A 117 -4.79 1.24 4.21
C GLU A 117 -5.41 1.79 2.91
N GLU A 118 -6.53 1.23 2.46
CA GLU A 118 -7.30 1.73 1.30
C GLU A 118 -7.93 3.11 1.59
N GLU A 119 -8.38 3.35 2.81
CA GLU A 119 -8.89 4.67 3.24
C GLU A 119 -7.82 5.75 3.13
N LEU A 120 -6.64 5.50 3.73
CA LEU A 120 -5.52 6.43 3.67
C LEU A 120 -5.02 6.62 2.25
N ALA A 121 -5.03 5.55 1.45
CA ALA A 121 -4.63 5.60 0.05
C ALA A 121 -5.62 6.38 -0.82
N ALA A 122 -6.92 6.38 -0.50
CA ALA A 122 -7.88 7.25 -1.17
C ALA A 122 -7.59 8.73 -0.91
N LEU A 123 -7.27 9.10 0.34
CA LEU A 123 -6.83 10.46 0.67
C LEU A 123 -5.54 10.84 -0.05
N PHE A 124 -4.55 9.95 -0.06
CA PHE A 124 -3.29 10.15 -0.76
C PHE A 124 -3.48 10.30 -2.27
N GLN A 125 -4.32 9.47 -2.88
CA GLN A 125 -4.67 9.56 -4.30
C GLN A 125 -5.32 10.91 -4.63
N ALA A 126 -6.20 11.41 -3.77
CA ALA A 126 -6.83 12.71 -3.96
C ALA A 126 -5.84 13.88 -3.84
N ARG A 127 -4.89 13.81 -2.90
CA ARG A 127 -3.79 14.79 -2.81
C ARG A 127 -2.92 14.78 -4.06
N LEU A 128 -2.55 13.59 -4.54
CA LEU A 128 -1.80 13.45 -5.78
C LEU A 128 -2.58 13.98 -6.99
N ALA A 129 -3.89 13.73 -7.07
CA ALA A 129 -4.73 14.25 -8.14
C ALA A 129 -4.69 15.79 -8.23
N LEU A 130 -4.68 16.48 -7.08
CA LEU A 130 -4.51 17.94 -7.00
C LEU A 130 -3.10 18.38 -7.42
N GLU A 131 -2.06 17.71 -6.93
CA GLU A 131 -0.66 18.04 -7.28
C GLU A 131 -0.35 17.79 -8.77
N LEU A 132 -0.98 16.78 -9.36
CA LEU A 132 -0.93 16.46 -10.79
C LEU A 132 -1.85 17.35 -11.63
N LYS A 133 -2.67 18.20 -11.01
CA LYS A 133 -3.66 19.08 -11.67
C LYS A 133 -4.58 18.29 -12.61
N LEU A 134 -5.12 17.16 -12.12
CA LEU A 134 -6.10 16.38 -12.89
C LEU A 134 -7.33 17.22 -13.22
N THR A 135 -7.83 17.06 -14.44
CA THR A 135 -9.02 17.74 -14.99
C THR A 135 -9.97 16.73 -15.62
N ASN A 136 -11.19 17.12 -15.97
CA ASN A 136 -12.13 16.23 -16.65
C ASN A 136 -11.58 15.67 -17.97
N GLU A 137 -10.76 16.44 -18.69
CA GLU A 137 -10.14 16.00 -19.94
C GLU A 137 -9.19 14.81 -19.71
N HIS A 138 -8.41 14.83 -18.63
CA HIS A 138 -7.53 13.72 -18.27
C HIS A 138 -8.32 12.43 -18.00
N PHE A 139 -9.46 12.54 -17.31
CA PHE A 139 -10.35 11.41 -17.06
C PHE A 139 -11.03 10.91 -18.34
N ALA A 140 -11.47 11.81 -19.22
CA ALA A 140 -12.08 11.44 -20.51
C ALA A 140 -11.13 10.61 -21.39
N LYS A 141 -9.83 10.97 -21.42
CA LYS A 141 -8.79 10.19 -22.12
C LYS A 141 -8.57 8.78 -21.54
N ALA A 142 -8.91 8.56 -20.28
CA ALA A 142 -8.79 7.29 -19.57
C ALA A 142 -10.05 6.42 -19.64
N GLY A 143 -10.91 6.59 -20.65
CA GLY A 143 -12.21 5.92 -20.70
C GLY A 143 -13.13 6.31 -19.53
N GLY A 144 -12.92 7.50 -18.98
CA GLY A 144 -13.64 8.03 -17.83
C GLY A 144 -13.02 7.70 -16.46
N ALA A 145 -12.21 6.62 -16.38
CA ALA A 145 -11.64 6.09 -15.12
C ALA A 145 -12.54 6.32 -13.89
N PRO A 146 -13.79 5.82 -13.92
CA PRO A 146 -14.87 6.30 -13.06
C PRO A 146 -14.57 6.08 -11.58
N GLU A 147 -13.79 5.05 -11.22
CA GLU A 147 -13.39 4.76 -9.84
C GLU A 147 -12.44 5.84 -9.30
N VAL A 148 -11.41 6.20 -10.09
CA VAL A 148 -10.44 7.25 -9.71
C VAL A 148 -11.13 8.62 -9.68
N LYS A 149 -11.96 8.90 -10.68
CA LYS A 149 -12.72 10.15 -10.74
C LYS A 149 -13.69 10.25 -9.56
N ALA A 150 -14.48 9.22 -9.27
CA ALA A 150 -15.43 9.23 -8.16
C ALA A 150 -14.72 9.38 -6.81
N ALA A 151 -13.63 8.64 -6.58
CA ALA A 151 -12.82 8.80 -5.36
C ALA A 151 -12.31 10.24 -5.19
N PHE A 152 -11.87 10.86 -6.29
CA PHE A 152 -11.44 12.26 -6.28
C PHE A 152 -12.59 13.23 -6.00
N CYS A 153 -13.73 13.09 -6.70
CA CYS A 153 -14.93 13.89 -6.49
C CYS A 153 -15.41 13.82 -5.02
N ASN A 154 -15.46 12.60 -4.44
CA ASN A 154 -15.84 12.39 -3.05
C ASN A 154 -14.95 13.17 -2.08
N TYR A 155 -13.66 13.31 -2.37
CA TYR A 155 -12.73 14.05 -1.52
C TYR A 155 -12.88 15.57 -1.66
N ILE A 156 -12.98 16.08 -2.88
CA ILE A 156 -13.03 17.53 -3.11
C ILE A 156 -14.41 18.09 -2.77
N LEU A 157 -15.51 17.48 -3.23
CA LEU A 157 -16.87 18.03 -3.07
C LEU A 157 -17.39 17.85 -1.64
N GLU A 158 -17.25 16.66 -1.06
CA GLU A 158 -17.80 16.34 0.26
C GLU A 158 -16.77 16.61 1.37
N SER A 159 -15.93 15.61 1.68
CA SER A 159 -14.91 15.69 2.74
C SER A 159 -13.95 14.51 2.69
N SER A 160 -12.82 14.63 3.38
CA SER A 160 -11.88 13.52 3.63
C SER A 160 -12.60 12.32 4.27
N GLY A 161 -13.47 12.57 5.26
CA GLY A 161 -14.21 11.51 5.95
C GLY A 161 -15.17 10.75 5.01
N TYR A 162 -15.84 11.45 4.10
CA TYR A 162 -16.70 10.81 3.11
C TYR A 162 -15.90 9.96 2.11
N ALA A 163 -14.78 10.49 1.60
CA ALA A 163 -13.89 9.75 0.71
C ALA A 163 -13.35 8.46 1.37
N MET A 164 -12.93 8.52 2.64
CA MET A 164 -12.53 7.35 3.40
C MET A 164 -13.68 6.35 3.56
N ALA A 165 -14.89 6.82 3.92
CA ALA A 165 -16.05 5.94 4.08
C ALA A 165 -16.39 5.18 2.78
N GLN A 166 -16.29 5.84 1.62
CA GLN A 166 -16.50 5.18 0.33
C GLN A 166 -15.37 4.18 0.01
N ALA A 167 -14.11 4.52 0.29
CA ALA A 167 -13.00 3.59 0.13
C ALA A 167 -13.13 2.35 1.03
N ARG A 168 -13.54 2.53 2.30
CA ARG A 168 -13.86 1.44 3.22
C ARG A 168 -15.00 0.57 2.69
N LYS A 169 -16.10 1.19 2.23
CA LYS A 169 -17.24 0.47 1.67
C LYS A 169 -16.82 -0.40 0.47
N GLU A 170 -15.95 0.13 -0.38
CA GLU A 170 -15.40 -0.62 -1.51
C GLU A 170 -14.50 -1.77 -1.06
N ALA A 171 -13.59 -1.52 -0.11
CA ALA A 171 -12.68 -2.52 0.45
C ALA A 171 -13.40 -3.70 1.15
N LEU A 172 -14.56 -3.43 1.75
CA LEU A 172 -15.38 -4.42 2.45
C LEU A 172 -16.46 -5.07 1.56
N SER A 173 -16.53 -4.69 0.29
CA SER A 173 -17.44 -5.32 -0.67
C SER A 173 -16.94 -6.70 -1.11
N SER A 174 -17.85 -7.58 -1.53
CA SER A 174 -17.48 -8.89 -2.04
C SER A 174 -17.00 -8.78 -3.49
N ASP A 175 -15.70 -8.76 -3.70
CA ASP A 175 -15.07 -8.79 -5.03
C ASP A 175 -13.87 -9.76 -5.05
N PRO A 176 -14.07 -10.99 -5.56
CA PRO A 176 -13.01 -11.99 -5.66
C PRO A 176 -11.83 -11.55 -6.55
N VAL A 177 -12.08 -10.70 -7.55
CA VAL A 177 -11.06 -10.23 -8.49
C VAL A 177 -10.05 -9.33 -7.78
N CYS A 178 -10.52 -8.58 -6.79
CA CYS A 178 -9.75 -7.65 -5.96
C CYS A 178 -9.33 -8.25 -4.61
N GLN A 179 -9.55 -9.55 -4.39
CA GLN A 179 -9.27 -10.23 -3.11
C GLN A 179 -10.00 -9.61 -1.92
N ARG A 180 -11.22 -9.11 -2.16
CA ARG A 180 -12.09 -8.49 -1.15
C ARG A 180 -13.16 -9.48 -0.67
N PRO A 181 -13.71 -9.32 0.56
CA PRO A 181 -13.50 -8.22 1.50
C PRO A 181 -12.14 -8.26 2.21
N LEU A 182 -11.55 -7.08 2.40
CA LEU A 182 -10.34 -6.92 3.21
C LEU A 182 -10.63 -7.07 4.70
N ASP A 183 -9.58 -7.33 5.49
CA ASP A 183 -9.66 -7.32 6.94
C ASP A 183 -9.70 -5.88 7.50
N THR A 184 -9.96 -5.73 8.80
CA THR A 184 -10.07 -4.41 9.45
C THR A 184 -9.23 -4.37 10.73
N MET A 185 -8.88 -3.16 11.18
CA MET A 185 -8.28 -2.97 12.51
C MET A 185 -9.18 -3.48 13.62
N GLU A 186 -10.50 -3.33 13.47
CA GLU A 186 -11.46 -3.81 14.46
C GLU A 186 -11.43 -5.34 14.58
N ASN A 187 -11.37 -6.05 13.45
CA ASN A 187 -11.20 -7.51 13.45
C ASN A 187 -9.88 -7.93 14.10
N GLN A 188 -8.80 -7.20 13.84
CA GLN A 188 -7.50 -7.43 14.48
C GLN A 188 -7.56 -7.22 16.00
N ARG A 189 -8.25 -6.17 16.46
CA ARG A 189 -8.48 -5.93 17.89
C ARG A 189 -9.25 -7.09 18.54
N VAL A 190 -10.37 -7.49 17.95
CA VAL A 190 -11.19 -8.61 18.43
C VAL A 190 -10.37 -9.91 18.43
N TRP A 191 -9.53 -10.12 17.43
CA TRP A 191 -8.67 -11.29 17.35
C TRP A 191 -7.57 -11.28 18.43
N LEU A 192 -6.95 -10.13 18.71
CA LEU A 192 -6.01 -9.98 19.83
C LEU A 192 -6.67 -10.27 21.18
N GLU A 193 -7.91 -9.82 21.39
CA GLU A 193 -8.68 -10.11 22.59
C GLU A 193 -8.96 -11.61 22.74
N LYS A 194 -9.39 -12.26 21.65
CA LYS A 194 -9.58 -13.72 21.61
C LYS A 194 -8.28 -14.47 21.87
N MET A 195 -7.14 -14.00 21.35
CA MET A 195 -5.85 -14.62 21.63
C MET A 195 -5.49 -14.54 23.11
N ARG A 196 -5.71 -13.38 23.73
CA ARG A 196 -5.45 -13.22 25.17
C ARG A 196 -6.31 -14.19 25.99
N GLN A 197 -7.57 -14.39 25.63
CA GLN A 197 -8.46 -15.37 26.26
C GLN A 197 -7.98 -16.81 26.01
N ALA A 198 -7.67 -17.16 24.76
CA ALA A 198 -7.24 -18.51 24.37
C ALA A 198 -5.90 -18.93 24.99
N ILE A 199 -5.03 -17.98 25.34
CA ILE A 199 -3.81 -18.25 26.13
C ILE A 199 -4.17 -18.70 27.55
N ASN A 200 -5.21 -18.12 28.16
CA ASN A 200 -5.65 -18.48 29.51
C ASN A 200 -6.50 -19.77 29.53
N ASP A 201 -7.27 -20.00 28.47
CA ASP A 201 -8.24 -21.10 28.38
C ASP A 201 -7.68 -22.35 27.66
N GLU A 202 -6.36 -22.41 27.43
CA GLU A 202 -5.65 -23.51 26.76
C GLU A 202 -6.12 -23.83 25.31
N THR A 203 -6.89 -22.95 24.69
CA THR A 203 -7.46 -23.11 23.32
C THR A 203 -6.63 -22.41 22.23
N PHE A 204 -5.44 -21.90 22.57
CA PHE A 204 -4.57 -21.13 21.69
C PHE A 204 -4.27 -21.79 20.32
N TYR A 205 -4.01 -23.10 20.29
CA TYR A 205 -3.73 -23.83 19.05
C TYR A 205 -4.91 -23.84 18.10
N GLN A 206 -6.12 -24.04 18.62
CA GLN A 206 -7.33 -24.04 17.82
C GLN A 206 -7.55 -22.66 17.19
N LEU A 207 -7.35 -21.59 17.95
CA LEU A 207 -7.49 -20.22 17.44
C LEU A 207 -6.49 -19.92 16.31
N LEU A 208 -5.24 -20.36 16.44
CA LEU A 208 -4.24 -20.19 15.37
C LEU A 208 -4.55 -21.02 14.14
N TYR A 209 -5.00 -22.27 14.34
CA TYR A 209 -5.45 -23.13 13.24
C TYR A 209 -6.61 -22.50 12.47
N GLU A 210 -7.64 -22.02 13.17
CA GLU A 210 -8.80 -21.37 12.54
C GLU A 210 -8.41 -20.13 11.74
N ARG A 211 -7.47 -19.33 12.26
CA ARG A 211 -6.91 -18.18 11.52
C ARG A 211 -6.22 -18.62 10.25
N ASP A 212 -5.29 -19.56 10.33
CA ASP A 212 -4.52 -20.00 9.17
C ASP A 212 -5.43 -20.65 8.12
N MET A 213 -6.46 -21.39 8.55
CA MET A 213 -7.50 -21.93 7.66
C MET A 213 -8.36 -20.85 7.00
N ALA A 214 -8.67 -19.76 7.69
CA ALA A 214 -9.36 -18.61 7.08
C ALA A 214 -8.49 -17.96 5.98
N ARG A 215 -7.18 -17.85 6.20
CA ARG A 215 -6.22 -17.34 5.20
C ARG A 215 -6.10 -18.27 4.00
N VAL A 216 -6.14 -19.60 4.23
CA VAL A 216 -6.19 -20.58 3.14
C VAL A 216 -7.46 -20.41 2.30
N ARG A 217 -8.63 -20.22 2.92
CA ARG A 217 -9.89 -19.98 2.17
C ARG A 217 -9.85 -18.70 1.34
N LYS A 218 -9.13 -17.68 1.80
CA LYS A 218 -8.89 -16.42 1.06
C LYS A 218 -7.78 -16.55 0.00
N GLY A 219 -7.03 -17.65 -0.04
CA GLY A 219 -5.89 -17.83 -0.93
C GLY A 219 -4.61 -17.08 -0.51
N ALA A 220 -4.58 -16.50 0.68
CA ALA A 220 -3.43 -15.77 1.22
C ALA A 220 -2.34 -16.69 1.82
N LEU A 221 -2.68 -17.96 2.09
CA LEU A 221 -1.78 -18.98 2.62
C LEU A 221 -2.03 -20.32 1.91
N GLN A 222 -0.99 -21.07 1.58
CA GLN A 222 -1.19 -22.42 1.02
C GLN A 222 -1.58 -23.41 2.14
N MET A 223 -2.41 -24.41 1.80
CA MET A 223 -2.81 -25.45 2.76
C MET A 223 -1.60 -26.18 3.36
N SER A 224 -0.60 -26.51 2.54
CA SER A 224 0.64 -27.16 2.96
C SER A 224 1.41 -26.31 3.98
N GLU A 225 1.43 -24.99 3.80
CA GLU A 225 2.09 -24.06 4.71
C GLU A 225 1.33 -23.93 6.04
N ALA A 226 0.00 -23.87 6.00
CA ALA A 226 -0.85 -23.86 7.20
C ALA A 226 -0.64 -25.13 8.04
N MET A 227 -0.65 -26.31 7.41
CA MET A 227 -0.42 -27.58 8.09
C MET A 227 1.00 -27.67 8.67
N ARG A 228 2.01 -27.18 7.95
CA ARG A 228 3.39 -27.12 8.44
C ARG A 228 3.52 -26.20 9.66
N LYS A 229 2.85 -25.04 9.65
CA LYS A 229 2.84 -24.11 10.80
C LYS A 229 2.21 -24.76 12.03
N ASP A 230 1.05 -25.40 11.89
CA ASP A 230 0.36 -26.11 12.98
C ASP A 230 1.22 -27.26 13.55
N ALA A 231 1.78 -28.10 12.67
CA ALA A 231 2.65 -29.20 13.10
C ALA A 231 3.89 -28.73 13.87
N ASN A 232 4.59 -27.70 13.35
CA ASN A 232 5.76 -27.13 14.01
C ASN A 232 5.42 -26.55 15.39
N LEU A 233 4.27 -25.90 15.51
CA LEU A 233 3.84 -25.28 16.76
C LEU A 233 3.49 -26.35 17.81
N ARG A 234 2.81 -27.44 17.42
CA ARG A 234 2.48 -28.56 18.30
C ARG A 234 3.70 -29.39 18.72
N ALA A 235 4.75 -29.39 17.91
CA ALA A 235 6.00 -30.09 18.20
C ALA A 235 6.91 -29.34 19.21
N LEU A 236 6.58 -28.10 19.59
CA LEU A 236 7.39 -27.33 20.54
C LEU A 236 7.31 -27.94 21.96
N PRO A 237 8.40 -27.95 22.73
CA PRO A 237 8.36 -28.26 24.15
C PRO A 237 7.46 -27.28 24.92
N THR A 238 6.84 -27.74 26.02
CA THR A 238 5.91 -26.94 26.85
C THR A 238 6.45 -25.55 27.22
N TYR A 239 7.71 -25.44 27.59
CA TYR A 239 8.33 -24.15 27.93
C TYR A 239 8.38 -23.19 26.71
N GLU A 240 8.74 -23.70 25.54
CA GLU A 240 8.79 -22.92 24.31
C GLU A 240 7.40 -22.52 23.81
N ILE A 241 6.36 -23.30 24.13
CA ILE A 241 4.96 -22.96 23.83
C ILE A 241 4.54 -21.69 24.56
N TYR A 242 4.78 -21.62 25.88
CA TYR A 242 4.44 -20.42 26.66
C TYR A 242 5.21 -19.18 26.19
N ARG A 243 6.49 -19.36 25.86
CA ARG A 243 7.33 -18.29 25.29
C ARG A 243 6.79 -17.83 23.93
N TYR A 244 6.42 -18.78 23.07
CA TYR A 244 5.83 -18.49 21.77
C TYR A 244 4.52 -17.71 21.92
N GLN A 245 3.57 -18.18 22.73
CA GLN A 245 2.29 -17.51 22.99
C GLN A 245 2.45 -16.04 23.38
N ARG A 246 3.31 -15.78 24.38
CA ARG A 246 3.60 -14.42 24.84
C ARG A 246 4.26 -13.58 23.74
N SER A 247 5.34 -14.08 23.15
CA SER A 247 6.06 -13.34 22.11
C SER A 247 5.19 -13.05 20.89
N PHE A 248 4.30 -13.98 20.55
CA PHE A 248 3.37 -13.85 19.45
C PHE A 248 2.33 -12.77 19.73
N TYR A 249 1.70 -12.81 20.92
CA TYR A 249 0.75 -11.78 21.36
C TYR A 249 1.39 -10.39 21.43
N ASP A 250 2.57 -10.28 22.05
CA ASP A 250 3.30 -9.02 22.19
C ASP A 250 3.63 -8.42 20.81
N LYS A 251 4.15 -9.24 19.88
CA LYS A 251 4.46 -8.81 18.51
C LYS A 251 3.22 -8.31 17.77
N GLN A 252 2.09 -9.02 17.85
CA GLN A 252 0.86 -8.63 17.17
C GLN A 252 0.24 -7.36 17.79
N SER A 253 0.33 -7.21 19.11
CA SER A 253 -0.09 -6.00 19.83
C SER A 253 0.75 -4.79 19.45
N ASP A 254 2.06 -4.98 19.25
CA ASP A 254 2.97 -3.93 18.77
C ASP A 254 2.63 -3.50 17.33
N ILE A 255 2.35 -4.45 16.44
CA ILE A 255 1.91 -4.18 15.07
C ILE A 255 0.61 -3.36 15.07
N PHE A 256 -0.39 -3.80 15.84
CA PHE A 256 -1.66 -3.10 15.98
C PHE A 256 -1.47 -1.66 16.49
N THR A 257 -0.68 -1.48 17.56
CA THR A 257 -0.41 -0.16 18.16
C THR A 257 0.33 0.76 17.20
N ARG A 258 1.33 0.24 16.48
CA ARG A 258 2.07 0.98 15.46
C ARG A 258 1.15 1.45 14.34
N PHE A 259 0.30 0.56 13.81
CA PHE A 259 -0.62 0.94 12.76
C PHE A 259 -1.67 1.94 13.23
N ALA A 260 -2.24 1.79 14.42
CA ALA A 260 -3.19 2.76 14.97
C ALA A 260 -2.60 4.19 15.06
N ARG A 261 -1.31 4.29 15.45
CA ARG A 261 -0.58 5.57 15.46
C ARG A 261 -0.33 6.10 14.05
N LEU A 262 0.07 5.24 13.11
CA LEU A 262 0.29 5.61 11.72
C LEU A 262 -1.01 6.12 11.08
N TYR A 263 -2.13 5.41 11.29
CA TYR A 263 -3.44 5.77 10.76
C TYR A 263 -3.94 7.12 11.29
N SER A 264 -3.94 7.30 12.62
CA SER A 264 -4.32 8.59 13.21
C SER A 264 -3.39 9.74 12.80
N GLY A 265 -2.08 9.46 12.65
CA GLY A 265 -1.10 10.41 12.16
C GLY A 265 -1.35 10.84 10.72
N GLU A 266 -1.69 9.92 9.82
CA GLU A 266 -2.02 10.25 8.42
C GLU A 266 -3.33 11.04 8.28
N ILE A 267 -4.35 10.74 9.08
CA ILE A 267 -5.59 11.54 9.10
C ILE A 267 -5.29 12.97 9.52
N ALA A 268 -4.49 13.15 10.58
CA ALA A 268 -4.10 14.48 11.03
C ALA A 268 -3.27 15.23 9.97
N ARG A 269 -2.37 14.53 9.27
CA ARG A 269 -1.61 15.08 8.15
C ARG A 269 -2.49 15.51 6.99
N ASP A 270 -3.48 14.70 6.60
CA ASP A 270 -4.43 15.07 5.54
C ASP A 270 -5.24 16.31 5.94
N ALA A 271 -5.76 16.37 7.18
CA ALA A 271 -6.50 17.53 7.66
C ALA A 271 -5.66 18.82 7.61
N ALA A 272 -4.40 18.77 8.05
CA ALA A 272 -3.48 19.90 7.98
C ALA A 272 -3.13 20.28 6.54
N TRP A 273 -2.88 19.30 5.67
CA TRP A 273 -2.61 19.50 4.25
C TRP A 273 -3.79 20.20 3.56
N ARG A 274 -5.01 19.74 3.84
CA ARG A 274 -6.25 20.28 3.27
C ARG A 274 -6.47 21.72 3.69
N ALA A 275 -6.22 22.05 4.96
CA ALA A 275 -6.34 23.41 5.47
C ALA A 275 -5.40 24.39 4.74
N GLY A 276 -4.19 23.95 4.40
CA GLY A 276 -3.21 24.76 3.67
C GLY A 276 -3.44 24.90 2.16
N ARG A 277 -4.38 24.13 1.58
CA ARG A 277 -4.64 24.08 0.12
C ARG A 277 -6.11 24.31 -0.23
N ARG A 278 -6.81 25.08 0.60
CA ARG A 278 -8.25 25.33 0.41
C ARG A 278 -8.58 25.93 -0.96
N GLU A 279 -7.76 26.88 -1.43
CA GLU A 279 -7.95 27.51 -2.74
C GLU A 279 -7.81 26.51 -3.90
N GLU A 280 -6.80 25.64 -3.88
CA GLU A 280 -6.62 24.59 -4.90
C GLU A 280 -7.81 23.63 -4.93
N ILE A 281 -8.34 23.30 -3.76
CA ILE A 281 -9.53 22.43 -3.64
C ILE A 281 -10.76 23.13 -4.17
N ASP A 282 -10.96 24.42 -3.86
CA ASP A 282 -12.11 25.18 -4.35
C ASP A 282 -12.07 25.35 -5.88
N LEU A 283 -10.89 25.60 -6.48
CA LEU A 283 -10.72 25.57 -7.93
C LEU A 283 -11.02 24.19 -8.54
N ALA A 284 -10.57 23.11 -7.89
CA ALA A 284 -10.91 21.77 -8.33
C ALA A 284 -12.43 21.51 -8.23
N ARG A 285 -13.12 22.01 -7.20
CA ARG A 285 -14.58 21.87 -7.10
C ARG A 285 -15.31 22.52 -8.28
N GLU A 286 -14.82 23.67 -8.74
CA GLU A 286 -15.38 24.34 -9.92
C GLU A 286 -15.17 23.51 -11.19
N GLU A 287 -13.96 22.98 -11.42
CA GLU A 287 -13.67 22.08 -12.55
C GLU A 287 -14.53 20.81 -12.52
N PHE A 288 -14.86 20.32 -11.32
CA PHE A 288 -15.55 19.04 -11.11
C PHE A 288 -17.01 19.20 -10.63
N SER A 289 -17.65 20.33 -10.92
CA SER A 289 -19.04 20.63 -10.51
C SER A 289 -20.04 19.56 -10.99
N ASP A 290 -19.76 18.96 -12.14
CA ASP A 290 -20.63 17.97 -12.79
C ASP A 290 -20.35 16.53 -12.35
N CYS A 291 -19.56 16.32 -11.29
CA CYS A 291 -19.47 14.99 -10.70
C CYS A 291 -20.86 14.59 -10.17
N ASN A 292 -21.51 13.65 -10.86
CA ASN A 292 -22.69 12.96 -10.33
C ASN A 292 -22.27 12.13 -9.13
N LEU A 293 -22.33 12.72 -7.93
CA LEU A 293 -22.18 12.01 -6.69
C LEU A 293 -23.39 11.07 -6.50
N PRO A 294 -23.18 9.79 -6.17
CA PRO A 294 -24.25 8.82 -5.94
C PRO A 294 -25.03 9.08 -4.64
#